data_AF-A0A4R1QNF5-F1
#
_entry.id   AF-A0A4R1QNF5-F1
#
_cell.length_a   1.000
_cell.length_b   1.000
_cell.length_c   1.000
_cell.angle_alpha   90.00
_cell.angle_beta   90.00
_cell.angle_gamma   90.00
#
_symmetry.space_group_name_H-M   'P 1'
#
loop_
_entity.id
_entity.type
_entity.pdbx_description
1 polymer ?
#
loop_
_entity_poly.entity_id
_entity_poly.type
_entity_poly.pdbx_seq_one_letter_code
_entity_poly.pdbx_strand_id
1 'polypeptide(L)'
;MLSSVRVPGKCRIFLQQGAILVKSEFYRGFLPFMLPLPLWIGGILYALSLGRLPLPLTSVAAWSVLGMAGILALIYGLQGFSSEADRQTLDFLLSRPLSPYLIVAVKYLVSLGALLFWIAIAAPFFRIELATLDLAKGMGVEWLLLFILVIHAMSFLAGIVAKGLERLFVVTATSGGVAWLSFQYWNKILDLISANFYWPDVPPRLMLLLTTLLPLLLMLLGLAVPLTATVWYVRSRVKWWEFKPFYWVGGSWLLLLLLIRGAEFLCAPPLWPLEGAEYGDWHENGGIALSRTLDKKTQSSQLFLARLNGKPRLIHVGTAICKPRFAPDGQRILFIEDGRVKLYDGATRGITPLARGEAAAWARDGRRILISQSLKNKNPEQPRNRLAVYDPATQRLTTVSIQNLAITDLVWDSARHTVYLLGKKTELYGLDLKTGSRKEYPFPEKEQPSLFGVVHPTLVLDEADRILFLGQSFDRSVKIFFLNLRLGKTGLLEEKSDVRILTGPPVLMDPHAAAYIWPRFDGGFESQTSYFYMGKLDEEFHHHDD
;
A
#
# COMPACT_ATOMS: atom_id res chain seq x y z
N MET A 1 -16.59 58.83 -7.16
CA MET A 1 -16.94 58.33 -5.81
C MET A 1 -16.11 57.10 -5.45
N LEU A 2 -14.79 57.24 -5.31
CA LEU A 2 -13.94 56.27 -4.60
C LEU A 2 -13.46 57.00 -3.35
N SER A 3 -14.31 57.00 -2.31
CA SER A 3 -14.00 57.55 -1.00
C SER A 3 -12.78 56.85 -0.44
N SER A 4 -11.79 57.63 -0.01
CA SER A 4 -10.55 57.18 0.61
C SER A 4 -10.81 56.16 1.73
N VAL A 5 -10.51 54.88 1.49
CA VAL A 5 -10.50 53.87 2.55
C VAL A 5 -9.37 54.27 3.52
N ARG A 6 -9.73 54.80 4.69
CA ARG A 6 -8.78 55.09 5.77
C ARG A 6 -8.22 53.77 6.29
N VAL A 7 -7.08 53.35 5.74
CA VAL A 7 -6.31 52.24 6.29
C VAL A 7 -5.92 52.62 7.73
N PRO A 8 -6.22 51.79 8.75
CA PRO A 8 -5.92 52.10 10.14
C PRO A 8 -4.42 52.38 10.33
N GLY A 9 -4.08 53.41 11.11
CA GLY A 9 -2.70 53.93 11.23
C GLY A 9 -1.64 52.88 11.60
N LYS A 10 -2.02 51.84 12.33
CA LYS A 10 -1.13 50.70 12.68
C LYS A 10 -0.65 49.92 11.45
N CYS A 11 -1.51 49.72 10.45
CA CYS A 11 -1.15 49.00 9.23
C CYS A 11 -0.16 49.81 8.38
N ARG A 12 -0.32 51.14 8.31
CA ARG A 12 0.62 52.01 7.59
C ARG A 12 2.03 51.97 8.20
N ILE A 13 2.14 52.02 9.53
CA ILE A 13 3.44 51.92 10.22
C ILE A 13 4.07 50.55 9.96
N PHE A 14 3.30 49.47 10.04
CA PHE A 14 3.77 48.12 9.77
C PHE A 14 4.32 47.96 8.34
N LEU A 15 3.60 48.48 7.34
CA LEU A 15 4.04 48.44 5.94
C LEU A 15 5.29 49.29 5.70
N GLN A 16 5.38 50.48 6.30
CA GLN A 16 6.56 51.34 6.21
C GLN A 16 7.80 50.67 6.82
N GLN A 17 7.66 50.08 8.01
CA GLN A 17 8.73 49.33 8.66
C GLN A 17 9.15 48.11 7.82
N GLY A 18 8.18 47.37 7.29
CA GLY A 18 8.44 46.24 6.40
C GLY A 18 9.21 46.65 5.14
N ALA A 19 8.81 47.72 4.47
CA ALA A 19 9.50 48.20 3.27
C ALA A 19 10.95 48.65 3.53
N ILE A 20 11.20 49.32 4.66
CA ILE A 20 12.56 49.71 5.08
C ILE A 20 13.42 48.47 5.31
N LEU A 21 12.87 47.45 5.99
CA LEU A 21 13.56 46.17 6.21
C LEU A 21 13.84 45.46 4.88
N VAL A 22 12.86 45.34 3.98
CA VAL A 22 13.04 44.72 2.65
C VAL A 22 14.17 45.40 1.89
N LYS A 23 14.18 46.74 1.85
CA LYS A 23 15.24 47.51 1.20
C LYS A 23 16.61 47.17 1.82
N SER A 24 16.71 47.21 3.15
CA SER A 24 17.94 46.90 3.88
C SER A 24 18.45 45.48 3.60
N GLU A 25 17.57 44.48 3.66
CA GLU A 25 17.92 43.09 3.38
C GLU A 25 18.38 42.90 1.93
N PHE A 26 17.70 43.53 0.98
CA PHE A 26 18.09 43.45 -0.43
C PHE A 26 19.49 44.05 -0.67
N TYR A 27 19.80 45.21 -0.09
CA TYR A 27 21.14 45.82 -0.23
C TYR A 27 22.24 44.96 0.40
N ARG A 28 21.97 44.34 1.57
CA ARG A 28 22.94 43.46 2.24
C ARG A 28 23.13 42.14 1.50
N GLY A 29 22.05 41.57 0.98
CA GLY A 29 22.03 40.30 0.27
C GLY A 29 22.33 40.38 -1.23
N PHE A 30 22.51 41.57 -1.79
CA PHE A 30 22.61 41.75 -3.25
C PHE A 30 23.71 40.91 -3.88
N LEU A 31 24.94 41.01 -3.36
CA LEU A 31 26.09 40.28 -3.89
C LEU A 31 25.88 38.76 -3.88
N PRO A 32 25.51 38.13 -2.74
CA PRO A 32 25.26 36.71 -2.75
C PRO A 32 24.04 36.29 -3.57
N PHE A 33 22.98 37.10 -3.64
CA PHE A 33 21.83 36.81 -4.52
C PHE A 33 22.21 36.81 -5.99
N MET A 34 23.31 37.46 -6.38
CA MET A 34 23.85 37.45 -7.74
C MET A 34 24.87 36.32 -7.98
N LEU A 35 25.22 35.52 -6.98
CA LEU A 35 26.20 34.44 -7.09
C LEU A 35 25.92 33.45 -8.25
N PRO A 36 24.66 33.08 -8.55
CA PRO A 36 24.38 32.15 -9.65
C PRO A 36 24.58 32.76 -11.04
N LEU A 37 24.64 34.09 -11.16
CA LEU A 37 24.60 34.80 -12.44
C LEU A 37 25.69 34.33 -13.44
N PRO A 38 26.96 34.13 -13.06
CA PRO A 38 27.98 33.65 -13.99
C PRO A 38 27.70 32.24 -14.51
N LEU A 39 27.20 31.35 -13.64
CA LEU A 39 26.82 29.99 -14.01
C LEU A 39 25.63 30.00 -14.98
N TRP A 40 24.66 30.88 -14.75
CA TRP A 40 23.51 31.08 -15.64
C TRP A 40 23.91 31.62 -17.01
N ILE A 41 24.76 32.65 -17.05
CA ILE A 41 25.27 33.19 -18.31
C ILE A 41 25.98 32.10 -19.10
N GLY A 42 26.85 31.32 -18.45
CA GLY A 42 27.54 30.18 -19.09
C GLY A 42 26.56 29.12 -19.61
N GLY A 43 25.57 28.74 -18.81
CA GLY A 43 24.54 27.76 -19.20
C GLY A 43 23.66 28.22 -20.36
N ILE A 44 23.26 29.50 -20.38
CA ILE A 44 22.48 30.10 -21.47
C ILE A 44 23.31 30.17 -22.75
N LEU A 45 24.57 30.64 -22.67
CA LEU A 45 25.47 30.70 -23.84
C LEU A 45 25.73 29.30 -24.41
N TYR A 46 25.89 28.30 -23.54
CA TYR A 46 26.02 26.91 -23.95
C TYR A 46 24.74 26.40 -24.65
N ALA A 47 23.57 26.66 -24.07
CA ALA A 47 22.28 26.28 -24.66
C ALA A 47 22.05 26.92 -26.04
N LEU A 48 22.37 28.22 -26.16
CA LEU A 48 22.31 28.96 -27.42
C LEU A 48 23.29 28.39 -28.45
N SER A 49 24.51 28.00 -28.03
CA SER A 49 25.51 27.40 -28.93
C SER A 49 25.07 26.06 -29.53
N LEU A 50 24.22 25.32 -28.81
CA LEU A 50 23.65 24.05 -29.26
C LEU A 50 22.39 24.22 -30.13
N GLY A 51 21.84 25.44 -30.22
CA GLY A 51 20.63 25.73 -31.01
C GLY A 51 19.38 24.99 -30.52
N ARG A 52 19.35 24.54 -29.26
CA ARG A 52 18.23 23.78 -28.67
C ARG A 52 17.79 24.39 -27.35
N LEU A 53 16.55 24.91 -27.33
CA LEU A 53 15.89 25.39 -26.13
C LEU A 53 14.46 24.80 -26.06
N PRO A 54 14.04 24.19 -24.94
CA PRO A 54 14.84 23.91 -23.73
C PRO A 54 15.86 22.78 -23.94
N LEU A 55 16.92 22.77 -23.13
CA LEU A 55 17.88 21.66 -23.10
C LEU A 55 17.25 20.44 -22.41
N PRO A 56 17.13 19.29 -23.09
CA PRO A 56 16.74 18.04 -22.44
C PRO A 56 17.87 17.59 -21.52
N LEU A 57 17.58 17.43 -20.24
CA LEU A 57 18.56 16.99 -19.26
C LEU A 57 18.57 15.47 -19.18
N THR A 58 19.75 14.86 -19.25
CA THR A 58 19.95 13.47 -18.83
C THR A 58 19.65 13.33 -17.34
N SER A 59 19.41 12.10 -16.86
CA SER A 59 19.15 11.86 -15.42
C SER A 59 20.25 12.44 -14.52
N VAL A 60 21.52 12.29 -14.90
CA VAL A 60 22.67 12.85 -14.17
C VAL A 60 22.65 14.38 -14.16
N ALA A 61 22.37 15.00 -15.31
CA ALA A 61 22.30 16.45 -15.43
C ALA A 61 21.10 17.02 -14.64
N ALA A 62 19.96 16.34 -14.66
CA ALA A 62 18.78 16.70 -13.89
C ALA A 62 19.06 16.65 -12.37
N TRP A 63 19.68 15.58 -11.87
CA TRP A 63 20.12 15.51 -10.47
C TRP A 63 21.13 16.60 -10.11
N SER A 64 22.01 16.97 -11.04
CA SER A 64 23.00 18.04 -10.83
C SER A 64 22.33 19.42 -10.72
N VAL A 65 21.34 19.70 -11.57
CA VAL A 65 20.53 20.94 -11.51
C VAL A 65 19.72 20.99 -10.22
N LEU A 66 19.11 19.87 -9.80
CA LEU A 66 18.38 19.79 -8.53
C LEU A 66 19.30 19.95 -7.33
N GLY A 67 20.49 19.35 -7.36
CA GLY A 67 21.52 19.53 -6.33
C GLY A 67 21.96 20.99 -6.23
N MET A 68 22.18 21.66 -7.37
CA MET A 68 22.50 23.09 -7.40
C MET A 68 21.37 23.93 -6.82
N ALA A 69 20.11 23.66 -7.17
CA ALA A 69 18.95 24.35 -6.60
C ALA A 69 18.87 24.15 -5.07
N GLY A 70 19.16 22.95 -4.58
CA GLY A 70 19.26 22.65 -3.15
C GLY A 70 20.39 23.43 -2.45
N ILE A 71 21.57 23.54 -3.09
CA ILE A 71 22.69 24.34 -2.58
C ILE A 71 22.34 25.82 -2.53
N LEU A 72 21.67 26.36 -3.56
CA LEU A 72 21.22 27.75 -3.56
C LEU A 72 20.17 28.00 -2.48
N ALA A 73 19.22 27.09 -2.30
CA ALA A 73 18.26 27.14 -1.20
C ALA A 73 18.94 27.17 0.17
N LEU A 74 19.98 26.35 0.35
CA LEU A 74 20.80 26.33 1.56
C LEU A 74 21.51 27.67 1.78
N ILE A 75 22.20 28.19 0.77
CA ILE A 75 22.96 29.44 0.84
C ILE A 75 22.04 30.62 1.15
N TYR A 76 20.94 30.78 0.42
CA TYR A 76 20.00 31.89 0.61
C TYR A 76 19.24 31.81 1.92
N GLY A 77 18.88 30.61 2.36
CA GLY A 77 18.28 30.42 3.67
C GLY A 77 19.24 30.85 4.78
N LEU A 78 20.49 30.36 4.75
CA LEU A 78 21.51 30.71 5.76
C LEU A 78 21.78 32.23 5.84
N GLN A 79 21.71 32.94 4.71
CA GLN A 79 21.98 34.37 4.64
C GLN A 79 20.97 35.25 5.38
N GLY A 80 19.75 34.76 5.63
CA GLY A 80 18.72 35.56 6.30
C GLY A 80 19.14 36.09 7.69
N PHE A 81 19.95 35.31 8.41
CA PHE A 81 20.43 35.66 9.75
C PHE A 81 21.92 35.45 9.98
N SER A 82 22.69 34.95 8.99
CA SER A 82 24.11 34.64 9.22
C SER A 82 24.95 35.84 9.64
N SER A 83 24.64 37.04 9.12
CA SER A 83 25.31 38.30 9.46
C SER A 83 24.92 38.86 10.83
N GLU A 84 23.82 38.36 11.40
CA GLU A 84 23.22 38.82 12.66
C GLU A 84 23.27 37.73 13.73
N ALA A 85 23.99 36.64 13.49
CA ALA A 85 24.15 35.53 14.42
C ALA A 85 24.91 35.93 15.71
N ASP A 86 25.49 37.13 15.76
CA ASP A 86 26.03 37.68 16.99
C ASP A 86 24.91 38.20 17.91
N ARG A 87 24.96 37.81 19.19
CA ARG A 87 23.90 38.13 20.16
C ARG A 87 23.68 39.63 20.30
N GLN A 88 24.75 40.42 20.25
CA GLN A 88 24.67 41.87 20.39
C GLN A 88 23.85 42.52 19.26
N THR A 89 24.02 42.04 18.03
CA THR A 89 23.27 42.55 16.87
C THR A 89 21.80 42.12 16.93
N LEU A 90 21.54 40.90 17.40
CA LEU A 90 20.18 40.41 17.58
C LEU A 90 19.44 41.17 18.69
N ASP A 91 20.10 41.48 19.81
CA ASP A 91 19.55 42.30 20.89
C ASP A 91 19.22 43.72 20.40
N PHE A 92 20.06 44.31 19.53
CA PHE A 92 19.80 45.60 18.92
C PHE A 92 18.62 45.58 17.93
N LEU A 93 18.41 44.48 17.22
CA LEU A 93 17.23 44.31 16.36
C LEU A 93 15.96 44.19 17.21
N LEU A 94 16.05 43.49 18.35
CA LEU A 94 14.94 43.30 19.28
C LEU A 94 14.61 44.54 20.11
N SER A 95 15.56 45.46 20.32
CA SER A 95 15.31 46.71 21.03
C SER A 95 14.46 47.70 20.22
N ARG A 96 14.31 47.47 18.91
CA ARG A 96 13.42 48.27 18.06
C ARG A 96 11.97 47.82 18.27
N PRO A 97 10.98 48.73 18.13
CA PRO A 97 9.56 48.41 18.24
C PRO A 97 9.06 47.66 16.98
N LEU A 98 9.72 46.57 16.63
CA LEU A 98 9.41 45.70 15.51
C LEU A 98 8.91 44.36 16.03
N SER A 99 7.81 43.87 15.45
CA SER A 99 7.31 42.55 15.78
C SER A 99 8.31 41.48 15.31
N PRO A 100 8.69 40.48 16.14
CA PRO A 100 9.50 39.34 15.72
C PRO A 100 8.96 38.64 14.47
N TYR A 101 7.63 38.58 14.32
CA TYR A 101 6.97 38.01 13.16
C TYR A 101 7.26 38.79 11.87
N LEU A 102 7.31 40.13 11.94
CA LEU A 102 7.62 40.98 10.78
C LEU A 102 9.08 40.81 10.36
N ILE A 103 10.00 40.76 11.33
CA ILE A 103 11.44 40.56 11.06
C ILE A 103 11.65 39.23 10.34
N VAL A 104 11.10 38.14 10.90
CA VAL A 104 11.19 36.79 10.33
C VAL A 104 10.55 36.73 8.94
N ALA A 105 9.33 37.28 8.78
CA ALA A 105 8.63 37.27 7.51
C ALA A 105 9.39 38.02 6.41
N VAL A 106 9.87 39.23 6.68
CA VAL A 106 10.60 40.03 5.69
C VAL A 106 11.90 39.34 5.27
N LYS A 107 12.72 38.91 6.23
CA LYS A 107 14.00 38.24 5.93
C LYS A 107 13.80 36.96 5.14
N TYR A 108 12.85 36.13 5.55
CA TYR A 108 12.53 34.87 4.86
C TYR A 108 11.99 35.11 3.44
N LEU A 109 11.07 36.06 3.27
CA LEU A 109 10.46 36.33 1.96
C LEU A 109 11.43 36.97 0.97
N VAL A 110 12.37 37.80 1.42
CA VAL A 110 13.41 38.38 0.56
C VAL A 110 14.36 37.28 0.05
N SER A 111 14.85 36.40 0.93
CA SER A 111 15.73 35.31 0.51
C SER A 111 15.01 34.27 -0.36
N LEU A 112 13.75 33.96 -0.02
CA LEU A 112 12.91 33.07 -0.82
C LEU A 112 12.61 33.68 -2.20
N GLY A 113 12.33 34.99 -2.27
CA GLY A 113 12.09 35.70 -3.52
C GLY A 113 13.30 35.61 -4.46
N ALA A 114 14.51 35.76 -3.92
CA ALA A 114 15.74 35.56 -4.69
C ALA A 114 15.88 34.12 -5.22
N LEU A 115 15.58 33.11 -4.39
CA LEU A 115 15.58 31.71 -4.81
C LEU A 115 14.59 31.45 -5.95
N LEU A 116 13.34 31.86 -5.77
CA LEU A 116 12.26 31.65 -6.75
C LEU A 116 12.52 32.41 -8.05
N PHE A 117 13.13 33.60 -7.98
CA PHE A 117 13.55 34.35 -9.15
C PHE A 117 14.52 33.55 -10.02
N TRP A 118 15.54 32.94 -9.41
CA TRP A 118 16.49 32.10 -10.15
C TRP A 118 15.86 30.83 -10.72
N ILE A 119 14.95 30.18 -9.97
CA ILE A 119 14.20 29.02 -10.48
C ILE A 119 13.28 29.43 -11.66
N ALA A 120 12.65 30.60 -11.59
CA ALA A 120 11.79 31.10 -12.67
C ALA A 120 12.60 31.44 -13.93
N ILE A 121 13.80 32.03 -13.77
CA ILE A 121 14.73 32.24 -14.88
C ILE A 121 15.22 30.91 -15.46
N ALA A 122 15.46 29.91 -14.62
CA ALA A 122 15.93 28.58 -15.01
C ALA A 122 14.94 27.79 -15.87
N ALA A 123 13.66 27.83 -15.48
CA ALA A 123 12.60 26.99 -15.99
C ALA A 123 12.49 26.94 -17.53
N PRO A 124 12.56 28.06 -18.28
CA PRO A 124 12.48 28.00 -19.75
C PRO A 124 13.71 27.38 -20.43
N PHE A 125 14.87 27.33 -19.76
CA PHE A 125 16.10 26.80 -20.36
C PHE A 125 16.28 25.30 -20.15
N PHE A 126 15.70 24.75 -19.09
CA PHE A 126 15.89 23.35 -18.70
C PHE A 126 14.58 22.59 -18.67
N ARG A 127 14.48 21.52 -19.46
CA ARG A 127 13.37 20.57 -19.38
C ARG A 127 13.81 19.37 -18.57
N ILE A 128 13.37 19.32 -17.32
CA ILE A 128 13.55 18.14 -16.46
C ILE A 128 12.50 17.11 -16.86
N GLU A 129 12.92 16.04 -17.51
CA GLU A 129 12.05 14.89 -17.76
C GLU A 129 11.96 14.06 -16.49
N LEU A 130 10.94 14.31 -15.67
CA LEU A 130 10.72 13.59 -14.41
C LEU A 130 10.70 12.07 -14.58
N ALA A 131 10.25 11.56 -15.73
CA ALA A 131 10.22 10.13 -16.03
C ALA A 131 11.63 9.50 -16.08
N THR A 132 12.68 10.30 -16.29
CA THR A 132 14.08 9.83 -16.25
C THR A 132 14.65 9.80 -14.84
N LEU A 133 13.98 10.45 -13.88
CA LEU A 133 14.28 10.36 -12.47
C LEU A 133 13.51 9.15 -11.94
N ASP A 134 14.21 8.21 -11.29
CA ASP A 134 13.61 7.02 -10.67
C ASP A 134 12.83 7.41 -9.39
N LEU A 135 11.84 8.29 -9.56
CA LEU A 135 10.98 8.81 -8.51
C LEU A 135 9.83 7.83 -8.27
N ALA A 136 9.36 7.77 -7.02
CA ALA A 136 8.21 6.95 -6.69
C ALA A 136 6.97 7.38 -7.50
N LYS A 137 6.14 6.40 -7.90
CA LYS A 137 4.93 6.63 -8.71
C LYS A 137 4.03 7.69 -8.06
N GLY A 138 3.70 8.74 -8.81
CA GLY A 138 2.86 9.85 -8.33
C GLY A 138 3.63 11.02 -7.71
N MET A 139 4.97 10.95 -7.62
CA MET A 139 5.79 12.12 -7.28
C MET A 139 5.99 13.02 -8.50
N GLY A 140 5.42 14.24 -8.44
CA GLY A 140 5.59 15.28 -9.46
C GLY A 140 6.66 16.33 -9.11
N VAL A 141 6.68 17.43 -9.87
CA VAL A 141 7.58 18.59 -9.66
C VAL A 141 7.33 19.23 -8.30
N GLU A 142 6.11 19.13 -7.79
CA GLU A 142 5.65 19.64 -6.50
C GLU A 142 6.49 19.11 -5.34
N TRP A 143 6.95 17.85 -5.42
CA TRP A 143 7.82 17.24 -4.41
C TRP A 143 9.23 17.81 -4.42
N LEU A 144 9.76 18.11 -5.61
CA LEU A 144 11.07 18.74 -5.76
C LEU A 144 11.03 20.17 -5.19
N LEU A 145 9.96 20.91 -5.49
CA LEU A 145 9.73 22.23 -4.94
C LEU A 145 9.57 22.19 -3.42
N LEU A 146 8.75 21.27 -2.89
CA LEU A 146 8.62 21.00 -1.45
C LEU A 146 9.99 20.82 -0.80
N PHE A 147 10.82 19.94 -1.36
CA PHE A 147 12.14 19.62 -0.82
C PHE A 147 13.07 20.84 -0.79
N ILE A 148 13.14 21.58 -1.90
CA ILE A 148 13.93 22.81 -2.02
C ILE A 148 13.46 23.87 -1.01
N LEU A 149 12.16 24.06 -0.85
CA LEU A 149 11.58 25.04 0.08
C LEU A 149 11.81 24.64 1.54
N VAL A 150 11.70 23.36 1.88
CA VAL A 150 12.01 22.84 3.23
C VAL A 150 13.50 23.02 3.54
N ILE A 151 14.40 22.74 2.60
CA ILE A 151 15.84 23.02 2.76
C ILE A 151 16.05 24.51 3.02
N HIS A 152 15.47 25.39 2.22
CA HIS A 152 15.59 26.84 2.39
C HIS A 152 15.12 27.29 3.79
N ALA A 153 13.95 26.83 4.24
CA ALA A 153 13.41 27.20 5.54
C ALA A 153 14.20 26.63 6.72
N MET A 154 14.69 25.39 6.63
CA MET A 154 15.58 24.82 7.65
C MET A 154 16.93 25.54 7.70
N SER A 155 17.45 25.96 6.55
CA SER A 155 18.67 26.76 6.42
C SER A 155 18.51 28.13 7.04
N PHE A 156 17.34 28.74 6.88
CA PHE A 156 16.98 29.98 7.54
C PHE A 156 16.97 29.86 9.07
N LEU A 157 16.39 28.78 9.61
CA LEU A 157 16.47 28.47 11.04
C LEU A 157 17.92 28.25 11.50
N ALA A 158 18.69 27.44 10.77
CA ALA A 158 20.06 27.10 11.12
C ALA A 158 21.00 28.31 11.13
N GLY A 159 20.73 29.33 10.31
CA GLY A 159 21.45 30.60 10.31
C GLY A 159 21.45 31.30 11.68
N ILE A 160 20.40 31.07 12.48
CA ILE A 160 20.24 31.63 13.82
C ILE A 160 20.78 30.69 14.91
N VAL A 161 20.53 29.38 14.78
CA VAL A 161 20.71 28.42 15.89
C VAL A 161 22.16 28.00 16.08
N ALA A 162 22.89 27.78 15.00
CA ALA A 162 24.20 27.12 15.03
C ALA A 162 25.32 28.02 14.48
N LYS A 163 26.58 27.72 14.83
CA LYS A 163 27.77 28.39 14.28
C LYS A 163 28.63 27.38 13.51
N GLY A 164 29.33 27.87 12.47
CA GLY A 164 30.23 27.03 11.69
C GLY A 164 29.55 25.82 11.03
N LEU A 165 30.22 24.67 11.04
CA LEU A 165 29.79 23.43 10.38
C LEU A 165 28.53 22.79 10.99
N GLU A 166 28.22 23.09 12.26
CA GLU A 166 27.01 22.59 12.93
C GLU A 166 25.73 23.03 12.19
N ARG A 167 25.77 24.18 11.50
CA ARG A 167 24.67 24.66 10.65
C ARG A 167 24.29 23.64 9.60
N LEU A 168 25.29 23.08 8.92
CA LEU A 168 25.06 22.10 7.86
C LEU A 168 24.44 20.83 8.43
N PHE A 169 24.92 20.37 9.60
CA PHE A 169 24.36 19.20 10.25
C PHE A 169 22.90 19.40 10.66
N VAL A 170 22.57 20.54 11.29
CA VAL A 170 21.20 20.89 11.66
C VAL A 170 20.30 20.91 10.44
N VAL A 171 20.69 21.60 9.35
CA VAL A 171 19.87 21.65 8.13
C VAL A 171 19.64 20.27 7.56
N THR A 172 20.69 19.48 7.38
CA THR A 172 20.59 18.15 6.75
C THR A 172 19.72 17.21 7.57
N ALA A 173 19.93 17.17 8.89
CA ALA A 173 19.17 16.28 9.77
C ALA A 173 17.69 16.68 9.86
N THR A 174 17.39 17.98 10.02
CA THR A 174 15.99 18.43 10.17
C THR A 174 15.22 18.43 8.87
N SER A 175 15.83 18.85 7.76
CA SER A 175 15.20 18.78 6.43
C SER A 175 14.97 17.33 6.00
N GLY A 176 15.96 16.45 6.22
CA GLY A 176 15.82 15.01 6.00
C GLY A 176 14.70 14.39 6.85
N GLY A 177 14.59 14.76 8.13
CA GLY A 177 13.52 14.29 9.01
C GLY A 177 12.12 14.72 8.56
N VAL A 178 11.94 15.99 8.17
CA VAL A 178 10.65 16.49 7.65
C VAL A 178 10.33 15.86 6.30
N ALA A 179 11.30 15.75 5.39
CA ALA A 179 11.09 15.11 4.09
C ALA A 179 10.71 13.63 4.26
N TRP A 180 11.40 12.90 5.14
CA TRP A 180 11.07 11.52 5.47
C TRP A 180 9.65 11.39 6.05
N LEU A 181 9.27 12.24 7.00
CA LEU A 181 7.93 12.22 7.58
C LEU A 181 6.83 12.51 6.54
N SER A 182 7.04 13.53 5.69
CA SER A 182 6.14 13.85 4.57
C SER A 182 6.02 12.67 3.60
N PHE A 183 7.13 12.03 3.26
CA PHE A 183 7.13 10.86 2.40
C PHE A 183 6.36 9.69 3.04
N GLN A 184 6.51 9.44 4.34
CA GLN A 184 5.75 8.40 5.03
C GLN A 184 4.24 8.65 4.96
N TYR A 185 3.79 9.89 5.15
CA TYR A 185 2.37 10.23 5.09
C TYR A 185 1.82 10.09 3.66
N TRP A 186 2.56 10.57 2.68
CA TRP A 186 2.20 10.40 1.28
C TRP A 186 2.17 8.91 0.88
N ASN A 187 3.17 8.13 1.26
CA ASN A 187 3.24 6.71 0.94
C ASN A 187 2.07 5.96 1.57
N LYS A 188 1.64 6.31 2.78
CA LYS A 188 0.46 5.70 3.42
C LYS A 188 -0.84 5.99 2.67
N ILE A 189 -1.01 7.22 2.16
CA ILE A 189 -2.18 7.58 1.35
C ILE A 189 -2.11 6.91 -0.02
N LEU A 190 -0.94 6.90 -0.66
CA LEU A 190 -0.71 6.21 -1.93
C LEU A 190 -1.00 4.71 -1.80
N ASP A 191 -0.46 4.06 -0.77
CA ASP A 191 -0.70 2.66 -0.43
C ASP A 191 -2.20 2.40 -0.33
N LEU A 192 -2.95 3.24 0.37
CA LEU A 192 -4.40 3.09 0.53
C LEU A 192 -5.15 3.25 -0.80
N ILE A 193 -4.77 4.24 -1.62
CA ILE A 193 -5.39 4.47 -2.92
C ILE A 193 -5.10 3.30 -3.87
N SER A 194 -3.84 2.86 -3.97
CA SER A 194 -3.45 1.75 -4.85
C SER A 194 -4.03 0.42 -4.42
N ALA A 195 -4.30 0.26 -3.12
CA ALA A 195 -4.92 -0.94 -2.59
C ALA A 195 -6.41 -1.05 -2.93
N ASN A 196 -7.10 0.08 -3.15
CA ASN A 196 -8.52 0.10 -3.51
C ASN A 196 -8.75 0.27 -5.01
N PHE A 197 -7.91 1.04 -5.70
CA PHE A 197 -8.10 1.43 -7.09
C PHE A 197 -6.97 0.89 -7.96
N TYR A 198 -7.33 0.36 -9.13
CA TYR A 198 -6.37 0.15 -10.19
C TYR A 198 -5.88 1.52 -10.71
N TRP A 199 -4.60 1.65 -11.06
CA TRP A 199 -3.97 2.95 -11.31
C TRP A 199 -4.68 3.81 -12.39
N PRO A 200 -5.03 3.28 -13.57
CA PRO A 200 -5.88 3.97 -14.55
C PRO A 200 -7.30 4.33 -14.07
N ASP A 201 -7.81 3.61 -13.07
CA ASP A 201 -9.17 3.77 -12.56
C ASP A 201 -9.24 4.73 -11.35
N VAL A 202 -8.10 5.25 -10.88
CA VAL A 202 -8.10 6.20 -9.75
C VAL A 202 -8.90 7.44 -10.16
N PRO A 203 -9.98 7.78 -9.41
CA PRO A 203 -10.78 8.94 -9.71
C PRO A 203 -9.91 10.21 -9.86
N PRO A 204 -10.12 11.07 -10.88
CA PRO A 204 -9.29 12.26 -11.10
C PRO A 204 -9.17 13.18 -9.88
N ARG A 205 -10.20 13.23 -9.03
CA ARG A 205 -10.18 13.98 -7.76
C ARG A 205 -9.19 13.41 -6.74
N LEU A 206 -9.09 12.08 -6.64
CA LEU A 206 -8.11 11.42 -5.78
C LEU A 206 -6.70 11.55 -6.33
N MET A 207 -6.54 11.51 -7.66
CA MET A 207 -5.25 11.83 -8.28
C MET A 207 -4.82 13.27 -7.96
N LEU A 208 -5.70 14.26 -8.16
CA LEU A 208 -5.42 15.66 -7.80
C LEU A 208 -5.06 15.83 -6.32
N LEU A 209 -5.77 15.11 -5.44
CA LEU A 209 -5.45 15.06 -4.01
C LEU A 209 -4.02 14.57 -3.80
N LEU A 210 -3.66 13.43 -4.38
CA LEU A 210 -2.38 12.74 -4.18
C LEU A 210 -1.19 13.49 -4.80
N THR A 211 -1.34 14.02 -6.02
CA THR A 211 -0.25 14.62 -6.78
C THR A 211 -0.04 16.09 -6.46
N THR A 212 -1.09 16.80 -6.03
CA THR A 212 -1.04 18.27 -5.90
C THR A 212 -1.42 18.75 -4.51
N LEU A 213 -2.64 18.44 -4.02
CA LEU A 213 -3.12 19.01 -2.75
C LEU A 213 -2.34 18.48 -1.54
N LEU A 214 -2.02 17.19 -1.51
CA LEU A 214 -1.31 16.57 -0.40
C LEU A 214 0.15 17.03 -0.33
N PRO A 215 0.96 17.04 -1.42
CA PRO A 215 2.29 17.63 -1.40
C PRO A 215 2.28 19.10 -0.98
N LEU A 216 1.30 19.89 -1.45
CA LEU A 216 1.12 21.29 -1.03
C LEU A 216 0.84 21.42 0.47
N LEU A 217 -0.05 20.59 1.02
CA LEU A 217 -0.34 20.56 2.45
C LEU A 217 0.91 20.19 3.26
N LEU A 218 1.61 19.12 2.85
CA LEU A 218 2.87 18.69 3.48
C LEU A 218 3.95 19.75 3.38
N MET A 219 3.96 20.54 2.31
CA MET A 219 4.85 21.70 2.14
C MET A 219 4.54 22.81 3.12
N LEU A 220 3.27 23.18 3.25
CA LEU A 220 2.86 24.21 4.21
C LEU A 220 3.20 23.78 5.65
N LEU A 221 2.94 22.51 5.99
CA LEU A 221 3.28 21.95 7.30
C LEU A 221 4.80 21.85 7.53
N GLY A 222 5.55 21.42 6.51
CA GLY A 222 7.01 21.31 6.54
C GLY A 222 7.70 22.67 6.66
N LEU A 223 7.15 23.72 6.05
CA LEU A 223 7.60 25.10 6.18
C LEU A 223 7.21 25.72 7.54
N ALA A 224 6.05 25.37 8.07
CA ALA A 224 5.59 25.90 9.35
C ALA A 224 6.51 25.53 10.51
N VAL A 225 7.13 24.33 10.48
CA VAL A 225 8.07 23.87 11.52
C VAL A 225 9.27 24.81 11.71
N PRO A 226 10.15 25.03 10.71
CA PRO A 226 11.32 25.90 10.87
C PRO A 226 10.95 27.36 11.08
N LEU A 227 9.89 27.87 10.44
CA LEU A 227 9.47 29.26 10.61
C LEU A 227 8.97 29.51 12.03
N THR A 228 8.19 28.57 12.58
CA THR A 228 7.72 28.65 13.97
C THR A 228 8.89 28.57 14.96
N ALA A 229 9.83 27.66 14.73
CA ALA A 229 11.04 27.53 15.54
C ALA A 229 11.92 28.81 15.46
N THR A 230 11.96 29.45 14.29
CA THR A 230 12.70 30.71 14.08
C THR A 230 12.07 31.83 14.90
N VAL A 231 10.75 32.02 14.82
CA VAL A 231 10.05 33.03 15.63
C VAL A 231 10.22 32.74 17.13
N TRP A 232 10.11 31.48 17.54
CA TRP A 232 10.34 31.07 18.92
C TRP A 232 11.73 31.45 19.42
N TYR A 233 12.76 31.21 18.60
CA TYR A 233 14.13 31.55 18.93
C TYR A 233 14.34 33.06 19.05
N VAL A 234 13.80 33.85 18.11
CA VAL A 234 13.88 35.32 18.12
C VAL A 234 13.16 35.93 19.33
N ARG A 235 12.09 35.29 19.82
CA ARG A 235 11.33 35.74 21.00
C ARG A 235 11.93 35.30 22.34
N SER A 236 13.26 35.25 22.44
CA SER A 236 13.98 34.95 23.69
C SER A 236 13.72 33.55 24.28
N ARG A 237 13.37 32.57 23.43
CA ARG A 237 13.22 31.15 23.83
C ARG A 237 12.31 30.95 25.05
N VAL A 238 11.13 31.58 25.03
CA VAL A 238 10.05 31.27 25.99
C VAL A 238 9.89 29.74 26.10
N LYS A 239 9.52 29.20 27.26
CA LYS A 239 9.35 27.76 27.41
C LYS A 239 8.44 27.23 26.29
N TRP A 240 8.85 26.17 25.61
CA TRP A 240 8.21 25.67 24.39
C TRP A 240 6.70 25.39 24.55
N TRP A 241 6.25 24.98 25.74
CA TRP A 241 4.82 24.80 26.06
C TRP A 241 4.04 26.11 26.30
N GLU A 242 4.67 27.27 26.40
CA GLU A 242 3.98 28.57 26.45
C GLU A 242 3.81 29.17 25.05
N PHE A 243 4.55 28.65 24.06
CA PHE A 243 4.54 29.15 22.70
C PHE A 243 3.44 28.50 21.86
N LYS A 244 2.24 29.10 21.90
CA LYS A 244 1.02 28.63 21.20
C LYS A 244 1.24 28.08 19.77
N PRO A 245 2.05 28.70 18.89
CA PRO A 245 2.28 28.18 17.55
C PRO A 245 2.81 26.74 17.48
N PHE A 246 3.59 26.26 18.45
CA PHE A 246 4.05 24.86 18.44
C PHE A 246 2.91 23.87 18.57
N TYR A 247 1.87 24.19 19.35
CA TYR A 247 0.67 23.34 19.45
C TYR A 247 -0.10 23.27 18.14
N TRP A 248 -0.19 24.39 17.41
CA TRP A 248 -0.84 24.40 16.10
C TRP A 248 -0.09 23.55 15.09
N VAL A 249 1.24 23.70 15.02
CA VAL A 249 2.06 22.89 14.10
C VAL A 249 2.03 21.41 14.48
N GLY A 250 2.34 21.08 15.74
CA GLY A 250 2.33 19.69 16.21
C GLY A 250 0.94 19.05 16.14
N GLY A 251 -0.10 19.80 16.51
CA GLY A 251 -1.49 19.37 16.42
C GLY A 251 -1.94 19.14 14.98
N SER A 252 -1.47 19.93 14.01
CA SER A 252 -1.78 19.72 12.58
C SER A 252 -1.11 18.46 12.03
N TRP A 253 0.15 18.20 12.39
CA TRP A 253 0.84 16.94 12.05
C TRP A 253 0.15 15.73 12.67
N LEU A 254 -0.23 15.81 13.96
CA LEU A 254 -0.96 14.75 14.64
C LEU A 254 -2.36 14.53 14.06
N LEU A 255 -3.10 15.59 13.75
CA LEU A 255 -4.41 15.51 13.12
C LEU A 255 -4.30 14.83 11.75
N LEU A 256 -3.31 15.19 10.93
CA LEU A 256 -3.07 14.55 9.65
C LEU A 256 -2.77 13.06 9.81
N LEU A 257 -1.95 12.68 10.79
CA LEU A 257 -1.70 11.27 11.11
C LEU A 257 -3.00 10.53 11.51
N LEU A 258 -3.81 11.13 12.38
CA LEU A 258 -5.08 10.54 12.81
C LEU A 258 -6.07 10.41 11.65
N LEU A 259 -6.14 11.39 10.76
CA LEU A 259 -6.97 11.34 9.56
C LEU A 259 -6.50 10.22 8.61
N ILE A 260 -5.19 10.06 8.40
CA ILE A 260 -4.64 8.97 7.59
C ILE A 260 -4.96 7.62 8.22
N ARG A 261 -4.82 7.48 9.55
CA ARG A 261 -5.16 6.24 10.26
C ARG A 261 -6.65 5.94 10.25
N GLY A 262 -7.49 6.96 10.37
CA GLY A 262 -8.94 6.83 10.21
C GLY A 262 -9.32 6.38 8.81
N ALA A 263 -8.71 6.97 7.77
CA ALA A 263 -8.91 6.55 6.39
C ALA A 263 -8.40 5.13 6.14
N GLU A 264 -7.24 4.75 6.67
CA GLU A 264 -6.71 3.37 6.60
C GLU A 264 -7.69 2.38 7.23
N PHE A 265 -8.32 2.74 8.36
CA PHE A 265 -9.29 1.88 9.03
C PHE A 265 -10.62 1.77 8.25
N LEU A 266 -11.14 2.89 7.74
CA LEU A 266 -12.44 2.95 7.07
C LEU A 266 -12.42 2.45 5.62
N CYS A 267 -11.28 2.65 4.95
CA CYS A 267 -11.12 2.36 3.52
C CYS A 267 -10.06 1.29 3.26
N ALA A 268 -9.62 0.54 4.27
CA ALA A 268 -8.76 -0.62 4.00
C ALA A 268 -9.52 -1.57 3.06
N PRO A 269 -8.86 -2.07 1.99
CA PRO A 269 -9.48 -3.10 1.19
C PRO A 269 -9.68 -4.36 2.04
N PRO A 270 -10.61 -5.25 1.66
CA PRO A 270 -10.83 -6.53 2.33
C PRO A 270 -9.54 -7.33 2.54
N LEU A 271 -8.65 -7.24 1.55
CA LEU A 271 -7.33 -7.83 1.55
C LEU A 271 -6.39 -6.90 0.77
N TRP A 272 -5.26 -6.55 1.38
CA TRP A 272 -4.27 -5.71 0.72
C TRP A 272 -3.61 -6.44 -0.46
N PRO A 273 -3.23 -5.71 -1.52
CA PRO A 273 -2.68 -6.31 -2.73
C PRO A 273 -1.51 -7.27 -2.48
N LEU A 274 -1.54 -8.41 -3.16
CA LEU A 274 -0.44 -9.37 -3.23
C LEU A 274 -0.32 -9.88 -4.67
N GLU A 275 0.52 -9.21 -5.47
CA GLU A 275 0.79 -9.61 -6.84
C GLU A 275 1.29 -11.07 -6.91
N GLY A 276 0.72 -11.85 -7.82
CA GLY A 276 1.13 -13.23 -8.06
C GLY A 276 0.64 -14.25 -7.02
N ALA A 277 -0.37 -13.91 -6.22
CA ALA A 277 -1.05 -14.91 -5.40
C ALA A 277 -1.73 -15.96 -6.31
N GLU A 278 -1.35 -17.23 -6.15
CA GLU A 278 -1.81 -18.35 -6.99
C GLU A 278 -2.74 -19.30 -6.25
N TYR A 279 -2.62 -19.39 -4.92
CA TYR A 279 -3.47 -20.24 -4.09
C TYR A 279 -3.81 -19.52 -2.78
N GLY A 280 -4.88 -19.96 -2.12
CA GLY A 280 -5.32 -19.35 -0.89
C GLY A 280 -6.50 -20.07 -0.26
N ASP A 281 -6.77 -19.70 0.99
CA ASP A 281 -7.87 -20.20 1.79
C ASP A 281 -8.28 -19.12 2.80
N TRP A 282 -9.55 -19.10 3.18
CA TRP A 282 -10.10 -18.13 4.13
C TRP A 282 -10.75 -18.85 5.30
N HIS A 283 -10.40 -18.41 6.51
CA HIS A 283 -11.05 -18.79 7.75
C HIS A 283 -11.49 -17.54 8.52
N GLU A 284 -12.72 -17.54 9.06
CA GLU A 284 -13.32 -16.39 9.75
C GLU A 284 -12.38 -15.77 10.82
N ASN A 285 -11.89 -16.61 11.73
CA ASN A 285 -11.01 -16.18 12.82
C ASN A 285 -9.51 -16.22 12.47
N GLY A 286 -9.14 -16.99 11.44
CA GLY A 286 -7.74 -17.24 11.06
C GLY A 286 -7.21 -16.19 10.08
N GLY A 287 -8.12 -15.53 9.36
CA GLY A 287 -7.81 -14.63 8.28
C GLY A 287 -7.65 -15.40 6.96
N ILE A 288 -6.74 -14.93 6.12
CA ILE A 288 -6.54 -15.40 4.76
C ILE A 288 -5.11 -15.91 4.63
N ALA A 289 -4.96 -17.16 4.21
CA ALA A 289 -3.69 -17.75 3.84
C ALA A 289 -3.53 -17.64 2.33
N LEU A 290 -2.36 -17.22 1.86
CA LEU A 290 -2.07 -17.04 0.44
C LEU A 290 -0.71 -17.64 0.11
N SER A 291 -0.56 -18.25 -1.06
CA SER A 291 0.76 -18.57 -1.60
C SER A 291 1.03 -17.84 -2.92
N ARG A 292 2.28 -17.43 -3.08
CA ARG A 292 2.80 -16.71 -4.25
C ARG A 292 4.03 -17.42 -4.78
N THR A 293 4.12 -17.57 -6.10
CA THR A 293 5.35 -18.02 -6.77
C THR A 293 6.17 -16.82 -7.20
N LEU A 294 7.40 -16.70 -6.70
CA LEU A 294 8.32 -15.60 -7.03
C LEU A 294 8.98 -15.79 -8.39
N ASP A 295 9.42 -17.02 -8.66
CA ASP A 295 10.09 -17.37 -9.91
C ASP A 295 9.66 -18.77 -10.35
N LYS A 296 9.05 -18.84 -11.54
CA LYS A 296 8.56 -20.09 -12.13
C LYS A 296 9.69 -21.06 -12.49
N LYS A 297 10.92 -20.57 -12.72
CA LYS A 297 12.08 -21.41 -13.07
C LYS A 297 12.64 -22.14 -11.86
N THR A 298 12.91 -21.40 -10.79
CA THR A 298 13.39 -21.98 -9.52
C THR A 298 12.27 -22.58 -8.68
N GLN A 299 11.01 -22.31 -9.04
CA GLN A 299 9.83 -22.61 -8.23
C GLN A 299 9.92 -22.01 -6.82
N SER A 300 10.66 -20.92 -6.63
CA SER A 300 10.70 -20.23 -5.34
C SER A 300 9.31 -19.67 -5.05
N SER A 301 8.75 -20.01 -3.88
CA SER A 301 7.41 -19.63 -3.47
C SER A 301 7.39 -19.15 -2.02
N GLN A 302 6.38 -18.37 -1.69
CA GLN A 302 6.18 -17.76 -0.38
C GLN A 302 4.77 -18.05 0.11
N LEU A 303 4.65 -18.27 1.42
CA LEU A 303 3.37 -18.40 2.13
C LEU A 303 3.14 -17.15 2.97
N PHE A 304 1.97 -16.55 2.83
CA PHE A 304 1.54 -15.35 3.53
C PHE A 304 0.31 -15.63 4.38
N LEU A 305 0.20 -14.89 5.47
CA LEU A 305 -0.97 -14.81 6.31
C LEU A 305 -1.42 -13.36 6.41
N ALA A 306 -2.68 -13.08 6.08
CA ALA A 306 -3.30 -11.77 6.19
C ALA A 306 -4.51 -11.86 7.13
N ARG A 307 -4.76 -10.81 7.91
CA ARG A 307 -6.10 -10.61 8.50
C ARG A 307 -6.98 -9.90 7.48
N LEU A 308 -8.30 -10.00 7.63
CA LEU A 308 -9.21 -9.10 6.92
C LEU A 308 -8.80 -7.65 7.19
N ASN A 309 -8.79 -6.84 6.13
CA ASN A 309 -8.34 -5.44 6.13
C ASN A 309 -6.85 -5.23 6.46
N GLY A 310 -6.08 -6.32 6.61
CA GLY A 310 -4.67 -6.29 7.00
C GLY A 310 -3.71 -6.55 5.84
N LYS A 311 -2.47 -6.06 5.97
CA LYS A 311 -1.39 -6.37 5.03
C LYS A 311 -0.94 -7.84 5.18
N PRO A 312 -0.75 -8.59 4.08
CA PRO A 312 -0.17 -9.92 4.12
C PRO A 312 1.20 -9.94 4.80
N ARG A 313 1.39 -10.88 5.73
CA ARG A 313 2.65 -11.11 6.43
C ARG A 313 3.28 -12.40 5.92
N LEU A 314 4.54 -12.34 5.49
CA LEU A 314 5.31 -13.52 5.12
C LEU A 314 5.49 -14.44 6.35
N ILE A 315 5.09 -15.70 6.23
CA ILE A 315 5.23 -16.71 7.29
C ILE A 315 6.16 -17.86 6.91
N HIS A 316 6.35 -18.13 5.61
CA HIS A 316 7.27 -19.17 5.14
C HIS A 316 7.79 -18.89 3.72
N VAL A 317 9.02 -19.32 3.44
CA VAL A 317 9.64 -19.30 2.11
C VAL A 317 10.10 -20.71 1.78
N GLY A 318 9.73 -21.22 0.61
CA GLY A 318 10.02 -22.59 0.20
C GLY A 318 9.92 -22.76 -1.31
N THR A 319 9.72 -24.00 -1.77
CA THR A 319 9.65 -24.34 -3.19
C THR A 319 8.29 -24.91 -3.57
N ALA A 320 7.67 -24.35 -4.61
CA ALA A 320 6.37 -24.79 -5.15
C ALA A 320 5.29 -24.87 -4.06
N ILE A 321 5.15 -23.80 -3.27
CA ILE A 321 4.15 -23.72 -2.19
C ILE A 321 2.76 -23.53 -2.80
N CYS A 322 1.83 -24.45 -2.53
CA CYS A 322 0.46 -24.38 -3.04
C CYS A 322 -0.59 -24.90 -2.05
N LYS A 323 -1.86 -24.61 -2.37
CA LYS A 323 -3.08 -25.08 -1.67
C LYS A 323 -3.00 -24.96 -0.14
N PRO A 324 -2.77 -23.75 0.41
CA PRO A 324 -2.90 -23.57 1.84
C PRO A 324 -4.34 -23.92 2.29
N ARG A 325 -4.52 -24.48 3.49
CA ARG A 325 -5.82 -24.85 4.07
C ARG A 325 -5.81 -24.65 5.58
N PHE A 326 -6.69 -23.80 6.09
CA PHE A 326 -6.87 -23.63 7.52
C PHE A 326 -7.45 -24.88 8.16
N ALA A 327 -6.95 -25.19 9.36
CA ALA A 327 -7.64 -26.08 10.27
C ALA A 327 -8.93 -25.42 10.76
N PRO A 328 -9.92 -26.21 11.23
CA PRO A 328 -11.16 -25.67 11.80
C PRO A 328 -10.97 -24.75 13.02
N ASP A 329 -9.79 -24.76 13.65
CA ASP A 329 -9.45 -23.85 14.76
C ASP A 329 -8.89 -22.49 14.28
N GLY A 330 -8.60 -22.34 12.98
CA GLY A 330 -7.99 -21.15 12.40
C GLY A 330 -6.53 -20.88 12.80
N GLN A 331 -5.91 -21.72 13.63
CA GLN A 331 -4.55 -21.51 14.14
C GLN A 331 -3.48 -22.29 13.36
N ARG A 332 -3.90 -23.30 12.61
CA ARG A 332 -3.03 -24.20 11.87
C ARG A 332 -3.33 -24.12 10.38
N ILE A 333 -2.29 -24.19 9.55
CA ILE A 333 -2.41 -24.12 8.10
C ILE A 333 -1.68 -25.31 7.48
N LEU A 334 -2.39 -26.16 6.75
CA LEU A 334 -1.76 -27.12 5.85
C LEU A 334 -1.38 -26.42 4.58
N PHE A 335 -0.28 -26.84 3.97
CA PHE A 335 0.10 -26.43 2.63
C PHE A 335 0.94 -27.52 2.00
N ILE A 336 1.12 -27.46 0.69
CA ILE A 336 1.96 -28.38 -0.05
C ILE A 336 3.20 -27.64 -0.48
N GLU A 337 4.36 -28.26 -0.28
CA GLU A 337 5.65 -27.75 -0.73
C GLU A 337 6.43 -28.93 -1.32
N ASP A 338 6.81 -28.82 -2.59
CA ASP A 338 7.51 -29.88 -3.34
C ASP A 338 6.85 -31.27 -3.18
N GLY A 339 5.52 -31.32 -3.34
CA GLY A 339 4.74 -32.57 -3.25
C GLY A 339 4.67 -33.19 -1.84
N ARG A 340 5.03 -32.44 -0.79
CA ARG A 340 4.85 -32.84 0.61
C ARG A 340 3.86 -31.91 1.30
N VAL A 341 2.91 -32.51 2.00
CA VAL A 341 2.02 -31.81 2.92
C VAL A 341 2.81 -31.42 4.16
N LYS A 342 2.81 -30.13 4.47
CA LYS A 342 3.42 -29.54 5.65
C LYS A 342 2.35 -28.82 6.46
N LEU A 343 2.60 -28.69 7.75
CA LEU A 343 1.75 -28.01 8.72
C LEU A 343 2.50 -26.79 9.25
N TYR A 344 1.95 -25.60 9.06
CA TYR A 344 2.33 -24.42 9.80
C TYR A 344 1.47 -24.30 11.05
N ASP A 345 2.11 -24.16 12.20
CA ASP A 345 1.46 -23.92 13.48
C ASP A 345 1.63 -22.45 13.88
N GLY A 346 0.53 -21.69 13.95
CA GLY A 346 0.56 -20.27 14.28
C GLY A 346 1.01 -19.97 15.71
N ALA A 347 0.85 -20.91 16.65
CA ALA A 347 1.25 -20.73 18.04
C ALA A 347 2.77 -20.84 18.20
N THR A 348 3.38 -21.90 17.65
CA THR A 348 4.84 -22.12 17.70
C THR A 348 5.59 -21.38 16.59
N ARG A 349 4.89 -20.94 15.54
CA ARG A 349 5.43 -20.47 14.26
C ARG A 349 6.35 -21.51 13.59
N GLY A 350 6.19 -22.78 13.95
CA GLY A 350 6.96 -23.90 13.42
C GLY A 350 6.33 -24.51 12.18
N ILE A 351 7.14 -25.20 11.39
CA ILE A 351 6.69 -25.99 10.23
C ILE A 351 7.03 -27.45 10.47
N THR A 352 6.03 -28.31 10.38
CA THR A 352 6.18 -29.75 10.56
C THR A 352 5.85 -30.47 9.24
N PRO A 353 6.79 -31.22 8.64
CA PRO A 353 6.48 -32.06 7.49
C PRO A 353 5.63 -33.25 7.94
N LEU A 354 4.57 -33.56 7.19
CA LEU A 354 3.65 -34.65 7.53
C LEU A 354 3.88 -35.87 6.63
N ALA A 355 3.44 -35.79 5.37
CA ALA A 355 3.53 -36.88 4.41
C ALA A 355 3.61 -36.34 2.97
N ARG A 356 3.97 -37.19 2.01
CA ARG A 356 3.81 -36.84 0.58
C ARG A 356 2.34 -36.65 0.25
N GLY A 357 2.00 -35.74 -0.65
CA GLY A 357 0.63 -35.52 -1.12
C GLY A 357 0.49 -34.31 -2.05
N GLU A 358 -0.58 -34.29 -2.83
CA GLU A 358 -0.91 -33.25 -3.83
C GLU A 358 -2.20 -32.47 -3.51
N ALA A 359 -2.96 -32.95 -2.52
CA ALA A 359 -4.09 -32.26 -1.91
C ALA A 359 -4.26 -32.76 -0.48
N ALA A 360 -4.75 -31.90 0.40
CA ALA A 360 -5.07 -32.27 1.78
C ALA A 360 -6.30 -31.52 2.26
N ALA A 361 -7.08 -32.15 3.13
CA ALA A 361 -8.19 -31.51 3.84
C ALA A 361 -8.22 -31.94 5.31
N TRP A 362 -8.66 -31.03 6.15
CA TRP A 362 -8.87 -31.29 7.56
C TRP A 362 -10.14 -32.10 7.79
N ALA A 363 -10.11 -32.99 8.79
CA ALA A 363 -11.33 -33.42 9.44
C ALA A 363 -11.93 -32.25 10.24
N ARG A 364 -13.24 -32.30 10.45
CA ARG A 364 -13.98 -31.33 11.28
C ARG A 364 -13.43 -31.24 12.70
N ASP A 365 -12.93 -32.35 13.23
CA ASP A 365 -12.32 -32.39 14.57
C ASP A 365 -10.97 -31.66 14.65
N GLY A 366 -10.38 -31.24 13.53
CA GLY A 366 -9.06 -30.61 13.46
C GLY A 366 -7.91 -31.52 13.92
N ARG A 367 -8.16 -32.80 14.16
CA ARG A 367 -7.18 -33.79 14.63
C ARG A 367 -6.70 -34.68 13.52
N ARG A 368 -7.50 -34.94 12.50
CA ARG A 368 -7.13 -35.82 11.39
C ARG A 368 -7.03 -35.04 10.09
N ILE A 369 -6.19 -35.54 9.19
CA ILE A 369 -5.93 -34.93 7.89
C ILE A 369 -6.11 -35.99 6.82
N LEU A 370 -6.95 -35.74 5.85
CA LEU A 370 -7.04 -36.56 4.64
C LEU A 370 -6.03 -36.04 3.63
N ILE A 371 -5.19 -36.93 3.10
CA ILE A 371 -4.14 -36.62 2.13
C ILE A 371 -4.37 -37.43 0.87
N SER A 372 -4.34 -36.75 -0.28
CA SER A 372 -4.31 -37.38 -1.60
C SER A 372 -2.87 -37.52 -2.08
N GLN A 373 -2.49 -38.73 -2.51
CA GLN A 373 -1.15 -39.07 -2.96
C GLN A 373 -1.19 -39.63 -4.37
N SER A 374 -0.54 -38.92 -5.29
CA SER A 374 -0.36 -39.41 -6.66
C SER A 374 0.53 -40.65 -6.65
N LEU A 375 -0.01 -41.73 -7.21
CA LEU A 375 0.71 -42.96 -7.45
C LEU A 375 1.32 -42.88 -8.84
N LYS A 376 2.63 -43.16 -8.95
CA LYS A 376 3.28 -43.27 -10.27
C LYS A 376 2.55 -44.33 -11.10
N ASN A 377 1.83 -43.89 -12.13
CA ASN A 377 1.25 -44.77 -13.13
C ASN A 377 2.11 -44.76 -14.39
N LYS A 378 2.28 -45.92 -15.03
CA LYS A 378 2.93 -46.02 -16.35
C LYS A 378 2.12 -45.31 -17.43
N ASN A 379 0.78 -45.27 -17.28
CA ASN A 379 -0.10 -44.54 -18.19
C ASN A 379 -0.49 -43.17 -17.59
N PRO A 380 0.03 -42.04 -18.11
CA PRO A 380 -0.33 -40.71 -17.63
C PRO A 380 -1.80 -40.33 -17.86
N GLU A 381 -2.50 -41.00 -18.78
CA GLU A 381 -3.92 -40.75 -19.06
C GLU A 381 -4.87 -41.30 -17.97
N GLN A 382 -4.36 -42.19 -17.12
CA GLN A 382 -5.14 -42.83 -16.05
C GLN A 382 -4.52 -42.48 -14.69
N PRO A 383 -4.63 -41.22 -14.23
CA PRO A 383 -4.08 -40.82 -12.95
C PRO A 383 -4.66 -41.67 -11.83
N ARG A 384 -3.79 -42.20 -10.97
CA ARG A 384 -4.16 -42.96 -9.78
C ARG A 384 -3.77 -42.19 -8.54
N ASN A 385 -4.73 -41.88 -7.70
CA ASN A 385 -4.53 -41.20 -6.42
C ASN A 385 -4.91 -42.12 -5.26
N ARG A 386 -4.03 -42.22 -4.27
CA ARG A 386 -4.29 -42.88 -2.99
C ARG A 386 -4.80 -41.85 -1.99
N LEU A 387 -5.97 -42.08 -1.41
CA LEU A 387 -6.47 -41.31 -0.29
C LEU A 387 -6.05 -41.99 1.01
N ALA A 388 -5.39 -41.25 1.90
CA ALA A 388 -4.93 -41.74 3.19
C ALA A 388 -5.23 -40.73 4.29
N VAL A 389 -5.63 -41.22 5.46
CA VAL A 389 -5.84 -40.39 6.66
C VAL A 389 -4.56 -40.41 7.48
N TYR A 390 -4.05 -39.22 7.76
CA TYR A 390 -2.92 -38.96 8.64
C TYR A 390 -3.42 -38.50 10.01
N ASP A 391 -2.94 -39.15 11.06
CA ASP A 391 -3.12 -38.74 12.44
C ASP A 391 -1.80 -38.10 12.94
N PRO A 392 -1.75 -36.77 13.17
CA PRO A 392 -0.57 -36.09 13.69
C PRO A 392 -0.16 -36.53 15.09
N ALA A 393 -1.10 -36.97 15.94
CA ALA A 393 -0.79 -37.38 17.30
C ALA A 393 -0.04 -38.70 17.33
N THR A 394 -0.42 -39.65 16.47
CA THR A 394 0.26 -40.95 16.35
C THR A 394 1.28 -41.02 15.21
N GLN A 395 1.39 -39.94 14.42
CA GLN A 395 2.17 -39.87 13.17
C GLN A 395 1.87 -41.02 12.19
N ARG A 396 0.65 -41.55 12.21
CA ARG A 396 0.28 -42.75 11.42
C ARG A 396 -0.49 -42.34 10.18
N LEU A 397 -0.08 -42.87 9.04
CA LEU A 397 -0.78 -42.73 7.77
C LEU A 397 -1.51 -44.04 7.42
N THR A 398 -2.84 -43.98 7.31
CA THR A 398 -3.69 -45.15 7.00
C THR A 398 -4.37 -44.94 5.66
N THR A 399 -4.13 -45.84 4.71
CA THR A 399 -4.80 -45.82 3.41
C THR A 399 -6.28 -46.12 3.58
N VAL A 400 -7.15 -45.32 2.98
CA VAL A 400 -8.61 -45.50 3.05
C VAL A 400 -9.18 -45.88 1.68
N SER A 401 -8.68 -45.29 0.60
CA SER A 401 -9.20 -45.58 -0.74
C SER A 401 -8.16 -45.34 -1.84
N ILE A 402 -8.37 -45.93 -3.01
CA ILE A 402 -7.59 -45.70 -4.22
C ILE A 402 -8.56 -45.27 -5.32
N GLN A 403 -8.29 -44.13 -5.95
CA GLN A 403 -9.14 -43.47 -6.92
C GLN A 403 -8.42 -43.35 -8.26
N ASN A 404 -9.09 -43.68 -9.35
CA ASN A 404 -8.59 -43.47 -10.72
C ASN A 404 -9.01 -42.08 -11.23
N LEU A 405 -8.64 -41.03 -10.49
CA LEU A 405 -9.02 -39.64 -10.78
C LEU A 405 -7.86 -38.71 -10.45
N ALA A 406 -7.53 -37.76 -11.32
CA ALA A 406 -6.65 -36.65 -10.98
C ALA A 406 -7.41 -35.65 -10.12
N ILE A 407 -7.05 -35.56 -8.84
CA ILE A 407 -7.74 -34.72 -7.86
C ILE A 407 -7.14 -33.32 -7.91
N THR A 408 -7.95 -32.33 -8.27
CA THR A 408 -7.59 -30.92 -8.27
C THR A 408 -7.76 -30.35 -6.86
N ASP A 409 -8.89 -30.62 -6.23
CA ASP A 409 -9.22 -30.16 -4.88
C ASP A 409 -10.11 -31.17 -4.16
N LEU A 410 -10.14 -31.12 -2.83
CA LEU A 410 -10.98 -32.00 -2.02
C LEU A 410 -11.40 -31.38 -0.70
N VAL A 411 -12.57 -31.77 -0.21
CA VAL A 411 -13.08 -31.44 1.13
C VAL A 411 -13.62 -32.68 1.80
N TRP A 412 -13.46 -32.80 3.13
CA TRP A 412 -13.83 -33.99 3.88
C TRP A 412 -14.96 -33.71 4.89
N ASP A 413 -16.15 -34.23 4.62
CA ASP A 413 -17.22 -34.38 5.63
C ASP A 413 -16.89 -35.58 6.52
N SER A 414 -16.09 -35.31 7.55
CA SER A 414 -15.64 -36.35 8.49
C SER A 414 -16.75 -36.95 9.34
N ALA A 415 -17.87 -36.23 9.54
CA ALA A 415 -19.03 -36.72 10.30
C ALA A 415 -19.79 -37.80 9.52
N ARG A 416 -19.88 -37.65 8.18
CA ARG A 416 -20.52 -38.64 7.30
C ARG A 416 -19.55 -39.61 6.66
N HIS A 417 -18.26 -39.48 6.94
CA HIS A 417 -17.21 -40.22 6.26
C HIS A 417 -17.27 -40.06 4.72
N THR A 418 -17.72 -38.91 4.24
CA THR A 418 -17.84 -38.62 2.81
C THR A 418 -16.79 -37.61 2.39
N VAL A 419 -16.10 -37.86 1.28
CA VAL A 419 -15.13 -36.94 0.70
C VAL A 419 -15.68 -36.43 -0.61
N TYR A 420 -15.69 -35.11 -0.77
CA TYR A 420 -16.03 -34.47 -2.02
C TYR A 420 -14.74 -34.18 -2.79
N LEU A 421 -14.65 -34.74 -3.99
CA LEU A 421 -13.47 -34.69 -4.85
C LEU A 421 -13.81 -33.91 -6.11
N LEU A 422 -12.98 -32.92 -6.45
CA LEU A 422 -13.04 -32.24 -7.73
C LEU A 422 -11.94 -32.77 -8.65
N GLY A 423 -12.33 -33.33 -9.79
CA GLY A 423 -11.43 -33.84 -10.81
C GLY A 423 -10.81 -32.75 -11.69
N LYS A 424 -9.75 -33.09 -12.43
CA LYS A 424 -9.15 -32.22 -13.47
C LYS A 424 -10.07 -31.98 -14.67
N LYS A 425 -11.13 -32.77 -14.84
CA LYS A 425 -12.17 -32.59 -15.87
C LYS A 425 -13.43 -31.90 -15.33
N THR A 426 -13.30 -31.17 -14.21
CA THR A 426 -14.41 -30.53 -13.47
C THR A 426 -15.52 -31.44 -12.99
N GLU A 427 -15.29 -32.74 -13.03
CA GLU A 427 -16.21 -33.72 -12.49
C GLU A 427 -16.19 -33.66 -10.95
N LEU A 428 -17.37 -33.52 -10.33
CA LEU A 428 -17.54 -33.50 -8.89
C LEU A 428 -18.06 -34.85 -8.40
N TYR A 429 -17.36 -35.45 -7.44
CA TYR A 429 -17.71 -36.75 -6.88
C TYR A 429 -17.84 -36.71 -5.37
N GLY A 430 -18.83 -37.41 -4.84
CA GLY A 430 -18.89 -37.82 -3.44
C GLY A 430 -18.41 -39.26 -3.31
N LEU A 431 -17.41 -39.47 -2.46
CA LEU A 431 -16.88 -40.79 -2.13
C LEU A 431 -17.17 -41.10 -0.66
N ASP A 432 -17.96 -42.13 -0.40
CA ASP A 432 -18.13 -42.66 0.95
C ASP A 432 -16.91 -43.53 1.31
N LEU A 433 -16.17 -43.12 2.33
CA LEU A 433 -14.95 -43.79 2.79
C LEU A 433 -15.20 -45.12 3.49
N LYS A 434 -16.43 -45.39 3.97
CA LYS A 434 -16.79 -46.68 4.59
C LYS A 434 -17.14 -47.71 3.55
N THR A 435 -18.00 -47.35 2.61
CA THR A 435 -18.52 -48.28 1.59
C THR A 435 -17.65 -48.33 0.33
N GLY A 436 -16.81 -47.30 0.11
CA GLY A 436 -16.09 -47.10 -1.14
C GLY A 436 -17.01 -46.68 -2.29
N SER A 437 -18.30 -46.43 -2.03
CA SER A 437 -19.26 -46.06 -3.07
C SER A 437 -19.01 -44.64 -3.57
N ARG A 438 -19.14 -44.45 -4.88
CA ARG A 438 -18.92 -43.18 -5.57
C ARG A 438 -20.23 -42.70 -6.18
N LYS A 439 -20.54 -41.44 -5.95
CA LYS A 439 -21.67 -40.73 -6.58
C LYS A 439 -21.14 -39.53 -7.34
N GLU A 440 -21.55 -39.40 -8.60
CA GLU A 440 -21.22 -38.26 -9.45
C GLU A 440 -22.30 -37.18 -9.33
N TYR A 441 -21.87 -35.92 -9.39
CA TYR A 441 -22.72 -34.74 -9.34
C TYR A 441 -22.44 -33.89 -10.59
N PRO A 442 -23.16 -34.13 -11.69
CA PRO A 442 -22.91 -33.44 -12.95
C PRO A 442 -23.38 -31.98 -12.87
N PHE A 443 -22.54 -31.04 -13.31
CA PHE A 443 -22.95 -29.65 -13.51
C PHE A 443 -23.94 -29.52 -14.68
N PRO A 444 -24.84 -28.51 -14.67
CA PRO A 444 -25.72 -28.24 -15.80
C PRO A 444 -24.92 -28.06 -17.11
N GLU A 445 -25.40 -28.63 -18.22
CA GLU A 445 -24.65 -28.69 -19.49
C GLU A 445 -24.22 -27.31 -20.01
N LYS A 446 -25.06 -26.29 -19.81
CA LYS A 446 -24.79 -24.90 -20.21
C LYS A 446 -23.82 -24.16 -19.27
N GLU A 447 -23.55 -24.73 -18.11
CA GLU A 447 -22.81 -24.11 -17.01
C GLU A 447 -21.60 -24.96 -16.61
N GLN A 448 -21.16 -25.88 -17.48
CA GLN A 448 -20.01 -26.72 -17.18
C GLN A 448 -18.78 -25.83 -16.92
N PRO A 449 -18.12 -25.98 -15.76
CA PRO A 449 -16.92 -25.22 -15.50
C PRO A 449 -15.85 -25.68 -16.49
N SER A 450 -15.33 -24.75 -17.30
CA SER A 450 -14.33 -25.05 -18.32
C SER A 450 -12.93 -24.83 -17.76
N LEU A 451 -12.16 -25.90 -17.56
CA LEU A 451 -10.75 -25.81 -17.20
C LEU A 451 -9.89 -25.59 -18.44
N PHE A 452 -10.08 -24.47 -19.14
CA PHE A 452 -9.10 -24.00 -20.11
C PHE A 452 -8.02 -23.22 -19.36
N GLY A 453 -6.81 -23.80 -19.24
CA GLY A 453 -5.66 -23.16 -18.60
C GLY A 453 -5.41 -23.57 -17.14
N VAL A 454 -4.74 -22.70 -16.39
CA VAL A 454 -4.34 -22.92 -15.00
C VAL A 454 -5.39 -22.27 -14.09
N VAL A 455 -6.53 -22.92 -13.92
CA VAL A 455 -7.58 -22.48 -12.97
C VAL A 455 -7.39 -23.24 -11.66
N HIS A 456 -7.42 -22.51 -10.55
CA HIS A 456 -7.29 -23.04 -9.20
C HIS A 456 -8.65 -23.01 -8.49
N PRO A 457 -9.51 -24.02 -8.71
CA PRO A 457 -10.81 -24.09 -8.05
C PRO A 457 -10.66 -24.20 -6.54
N THR A 458 -11.61 -23.63 -5.82
CA THR A 458 -11.70 -23.72 -4.36
C THR A 458 -13.02 -24.37 -3.98
N LEU A 459 -12.96 -25.50 -3.28
CA LEU A 459 -14.10 -26.13 -2.63
C LEU A 459 -14.21 -25.68 -1.18
N VAL A 460 -15.42 -25.31 -0.75
CA VAL A 460 -15.75 -25.02 0.65
C VAL A 460 -17.04 -25.75 1.01
N LEU A 461 -17.05 -26.44 2.15
CA LEU A 461 -18.22 -27.17 2.65
C LEU A 461 -18.84 -26.41 3.82
N ASP A 462 -20.05 -25.91 3.63
CA ASP A 462 -20.92 -25.52 4.73
C ASP A 462 -21.63 -26.77 5.26
N GLU A 463 -21.11 -27.30 6.36
CA GLU A 463 -21.68 -28.47 7.00
C GLU A 463 -23.05 -28.22 7.65
N ALA A 464 -23.31 -26.98 8.10
CA ALA A 464 -24.53 -26.63 8.81
C ALA A 464 -25.72 -26.64 7.83
N ASP A 465 -25.59 -25.93 6.72
CA ASP A 465 -26.62 -25.88 5.68
C ASP A 465 -26.57 -27.10 4.74
N ARG A 466 -25.49 -27.88 4.80
CA ARG A 466 -25.23 -29.05 3.96
C ARG A 466 -25.12 -28.65 2.49
N ILE A 467 -24.30 -27.64 2.23
CA ILE A 467 -24.04 -27.11 0.90
C ILE A 467 -22.54 -27.13 0.65
N LEU A 468 -22.14 -27.63 -0.51
CA LEU A 468 -20.77 -27.57 -0.97
C LEU A 468 -20.68 -26.48 -2.04
N PHE A 469 -19.81 -25.49 -1.82
CA PHE A 469 -19.54 -24.41 -2.74
C PHE A 469 -18.28 -24.69 -3.55
N LEU A 470 -18.28 -24.25 -4.81
CA LEU A 470 -17.16 -24.31 -5.72
C LEU A 470 -16.96 -22.94 -6.36
N GLY A 471 -15.87 -22.27 -6.00
CA GLY A 471 -15.48 -20.98 -6.57
C GLY A 471 -14.42 -21.16 -7.66
N GLN A 472 -14.62 -20.49 -8.80
CA GLN A 472 -13.66 -20.49 -9.91
C GLN A 472 -13.58 -19.11 -10.57
N SER A 473 -12.35 -18.67 -10.86
CA SER A 473 -12.08 -17.50 -11.71
C SER A 473 -11.87 -17.96 -13.16
N PHE A 474 -12.59 -17.35 -14.09
CA PHE A 474 -12.45 -17.47 -15.53
C PHE A 474 -11.91 -16.16 -16.12
N ASP A 475 -11.75 -16.12 -17.44
CA ASP A 475 -11.42 -14.88 -18.14
C ASP A 475 -12.53 -13.85 -17.93
N ARG A 476 -12.23 -12.84 -17.11
CA ARG A 476 -13.13 -11.72 -16.77
C ARG A 476 -14.41 -12.10 -16.04
N SER A 477 -14.50 -13.30 -15.47
CA SER A 477 -15.63 -13.64 -14.61
C SER A 477 -15.27 -14.55 -13.44
N VAL A 478 -15.98 -14.42 -12.34
CA VAL A 478 -15.94 -15.31 -11.19
C VAL A 478 -17.29 -16.02 -11.12
N LYS A 479 -17.27 -17.35 -10.99
CA LYS A 479 -18.47 -18.16 -10.82
C LYS A 479 -18.42 -18.92 -9.51
N ILE A 480 -19.51 -18.86 -8.78
CA ILE A 480 -19.76 -19.66 -7.59
C ILE A 480 -20.82 -20.69 -7.94
N PHE A 481 -20.45 -21.97 -7.90
CA PHE A 481 -21.37 -23.07 -8.01
C PHE A 481 -21.68 -23.62 -6.62
N PHE A 482 -22.83 -24.28 -6.50
CA PHE A 482 -23.20 -24.98 -5.28
C PHE A 482 -23.67 -26.40 -5.58
N LEU A 483 -23.54 -27.28 -4.59
CA LEU A 483 -24.15 -28.60 -4.53
C LEU A 483 -24.96 -28.69 -3.23
N ASN A 484 -26.28 -28.78 -3.34
CA ASN A 484 -27.13 -29.08 -2.21
C ASN A 484 -27.01 -30.57 -1.87
N LEU A 485 -26.38 -30.89 -0.74
CA LEU A 485 -26.10 -32.28 -0.35
C LEU A 485 -27.35 -33.07 0.06
N ARG A 486 -28.45 -32.38 0.42
CA ARG A 486 -29.73 -33.03 0.75
C ARG A 486 -30.44 -33.50 -0.53
N LEU A 487 -30.45 -32.64 -1.55
CA LEU A 487 -31.14 -32.90 -2.82
C LEU A 487 -30.24 -33.59 -3.86
N GLY A 488 -28.92 -33.53 -3.69
CA GLY A 488 -27.95 -33.99 -4.67
C GLY A 488 -27.98 -33.19 -5.97
N LYS A 489 -28.40 -31.92 -5.92
CA LYS A 489 -28.52 -31.03 -7.09
C LYS A 489 -27.41 -29.98 -7.08
N THR A 490 -26.74 -29.82 -8.22
CA THR A 490 -25.78 -28.75 -8.48
C THR A 490 -26.42 -27.60 -9.26
N GLY A 491 -25.90 -26.39 -9.10
CA GLY A 491 -26.26 -25.26 -9.95
C GLY A 491 -25.25 -24.11 -9.85
N LEU A 492 -25.33 -23.17 -10.78
CA LEU A 492 -24.68 -21.87 -10.64
C LEU A 492 -25.45 -21.04 -9.61
N LEU A 493 -24.75 -20.59 -8.57
CA LEU A 493 -25.28 -19.69 -7.57
C LEU A 493 -25.15 -18.24 -8.03
N GLU A 494 -23.96 -17.88 -8.49
CA GLU A 494 -23.60 -16.50 -8.81
C GLU A 494 -22.54 -16.45 -9.91
N GLU A 495 -22.67 -15.48 -10.81
CA GLU A 495 -21.66 -15.12 -11.80
C GLU A 495 -21.43 -13.62 -11.78
N LYS A 496 -20.17 -13.23 -11.58
CA LYS A 496 -19.73 -11.84 -11.61
C LYS A 496 -18.76 -11.64 -12.75
N SER A 497 -19.06 -10.71 -13.64
CA SER A 497 -18.16 -10.35 -14.75
C SER A 497 -17.54 -8.98 -14.53
N ASP A 498 -16.22 -8.90 -14.62
CA ASP A 498 -15.45 -7.66 -14.54
C ASP A 498 -14.14 -7.84 -15.32
N VAL A 499 -13.78 -6.86 -16.15
CA VAL A 499 -12.55 -6.86 -16.97
C VAL A 499 -11.28 -6.92 -16.12
N ARG A 500 -11.38 -6.64 -14.82
CA ARG A 500 -10.27 -6.59 -13.88
C ARG A 500 -9.98 -7.92 -13.20
N ILE A 501 -10.85 -8.92 -13.33
CA ILE A 501 -10.68 -10.23 -12.71
C ILE A 501 -9.45 -10.91 -13.29
N LEU A 502 -8.55 -11.36 -12.41
CA LEU A 502 -7.39 -12.14 -12.82
C LEU A 502 -7.79 -13.61 -13.03
N THR A 503 -7.57 -14.12 -14.24
CA THR A 503 -7.81 -15.52 -14.56
C THR A 503 -6.79 -16.43 -13.87
N GLY A 504 -7.28 -17.43 -13.15
CA GLY A 504 -6.47 -18.55 -12.66
C GLY A 504 -6.39 -18.67 -11.14
N PRO A 505 -6.06 -17.59 -10.40
CA PRO A 505 -6.04 -17.61 -8.94
C PRO A 505 -7.37 -18.04 -8.29
N PRO A 506 -7.34 -18.49 -7.02
CA PRO A 506 -8.52 -18.96 -6.34
C PRO A 506 -9.49 -17.82 -6.02
N VAL A 507 -10.76 -18.19 -6.00
CA VAL A 507 -11.80 -17.44 -5.32
C VAL A 507 -11.81 -17.89 -3.87
N LEU A 508 -11.50 -16.98 -2.96
CA LEU A 508 -11.42 -17.23 -1.53
C LEU A 508 -12.83 -17.06 -0.96
N MET A 509 -13.39 -18.11 -0.38
CA MET A 509 -14.73 -18.08 0.21
C MET A 509 -14.61 -18.26 1.71
N ASP A 510 -15.39 -17.49 2.45
CA ASP A 510 -15.62 -17.74 3.88
C ASP A 510 -16.23 -19.15 4.06
N PRO A 511 -16.01 -19.85 5.20
CA PRO A 511 -16.61 -21.15 5.48
C PRO A 511 -18.13 -21.28 5.23
N HIS A 512 -18.90 -20.19 5.37
CA HIS A 512 -20.34 -20.17 5.10
C HIS A 512 -20.68 -19.69 3.69
N ALA A 513 -19.67 -19.38 2.88
CA ALA A 513 -19.77 -18.69 1.60
C ALA A 513 -20.65 -17.43 1.67
N ALA A 514 -20.74 -16.79 2.84
CA ALA A 514 -21.49 -15.54 3.03
C ALA A 514 -20.79 -14.37 2.31
N ALA A 515 -19.48 -14.48 2.13
CA ALA A 515 -18.69 -13.57 1.32
C ALA A 515 -17.59 -14.32 0.59
N TYR A 516 -17.14 -13.75 -0.51
CA TYR A 516 -16.01 -14.25 -1.27
C TYR A 516 -15.16 -13.11 -1.79
N ILE A 517 -13.88 -13.39 -1.96
CA ILE A 517 -12.83 -12.46 -2.36
C ILE A 517 -12.09 -13.06 -3.55
N TRP A 518 -11.81 -12.25 -4.57
CA TRP A 518 -11.03 -12.68 -5.73
C TRP A 518 -9.96 -11.65 -6.08
N PRO A 519 -8.82 -12.10 -6.66
CA PRO A 519 -7.77 -11.18 -7.08
C PRO A 519 -8.10 -10.51 -8.40
N ARG A 520 -7.60 -9.28 -8.52
CA ARG A 520 -7.55 -8.50 -9.74
C ARG A 520 -6.19 -8.66 -10.42
N PHE A 521 -6.10 -8.31 -11.70
CA PHE A 521 -4.83 -8.45 -12.44
C PHE A 521 -3.72 -7.51 -11.94
N ASP A 522 -4.06 -6.46 -11.20
CA ASP A 522 -3.12 -5.53 -10.56
C ASP A 522 -2.62 -6.01 -9.18
N GLY A 523 -3.02 -7.22 -8.77
CA GLY A 523 -2.68 -7.80 -7.48
C GLY A 523 -3.60 -7.37 -6.34
N GLY A 524 -4.53 -6.42 -6.55
CA GLY A 524 -5.57 -6.07 -5.59
C GLY A 524 -6.61 -7.17 -5.43
N PHE A 525 -7.51 -7.02 -4.46
CA PHE A 525 -8.60 -7.97 -4.22
C PHE A 525 -9.94 -7.23 -4.15
N GLU A 526 -10.97 -7.84 -4.72
CA GLU A 526 -12.35 -7.40 -4.59
C GLU A 526 -13.12 -8.40 -3.74
N SER A 527 -14.11 -7.91 -2.98
CA SER A 527 -14.98 -8.74 -2.16
C SER A 527 -16.44 -8.53 -2.55
N GLN A 528 -17.24 -9.58 -2.40
CA GLN A 528 -18.68 -9.50 -2.53
C GLN A 528 -19.35 -10.39 -1.48
N THR A 529 -20.47 -9.89 -0.95
CA THR A 529 -21.39 -10.68 -0.13
C THR A 529 -22.24 -11.55 -1.06
N SER A 530 -22.34 -12.83 -0.75
CA SER A 530 -23.11 -13.81 -1.51
C SER A 530 -24.61 -13.53 -1.44
N TYR A 531 -25.30 -13.61 -2.59
CA TYR A 531 -26.76 -13.48 -2.64
C TYR A 531 -27.50 -14.59 -1.89
N PHE A 532 -26.88 -15.77 -1.74
CA PHE A 532 -27.49 -16.89 -1.01
C PHE A 532 -27.86 -16.50 0.42
N TYR A 533 -26.98 -15.74 1.07
CA TYR A 533 -27.19 -15.31 2.45
C TYR A 533 -28.16 -14.14 2.55
N MET A 534 -28.20 -13.24 1.55
CA MET A 534 -29.19 -12.17 1.50
C MET A 534 -30.62 -12.72 1.39
N GLY A 535 -30.85 -13.72 0.53
CA GLY A 535 -32.19 -14.32 0.39
C GLY A 535 -32.67 -15.04 1.66
N LYS A 536 -31.77 -15.71 2.40
CA LYS A 536 -32.10 -16.38 3.66
C LYS A 536 -32.46 -15.37 4.76
N LEU A 537 -31.76 -14.24 4.82
CA LEU A 537 -32.08 -13.14 5.73
C LEU A 537 -33.48 -12.57 5.41
N ASP A 538 -33.78 -12.32 4.13
CA ASP A 538 -35.09 -11.80 3.72
C ASP A 538 -36.24 -12.75 4.09
N GLU A 539 -36.08 -14.07 3.94
CA GLU A 539 -37.07 -15.07 4.37
C GLU A 539 -37.28 -15.09 5.90
N GLU A 540 -36.21 -14.95 6.70
CA GLU A 540 -36.32 -14.90 8.17
C GLU A 540 -37.00 -13.61 8.66
N PHE A 541 -36.77 -12.46 8.01
CA PHE A 541 -37.44 -11.21 8.38
C PHE A 541 -38.93 -11.20 8.00
N HIS A 542 -39.32 -11.85 6.90
CA HIS A 542 -40.73 -11.89 6.50
C HIS A 542 -41.60 -12.84 7.34
N HIS A 543 -41.01 -13.76 8.12
CA HIS A 543 -41.77 -14.67 8.99
C HIS A 543 -42.01 -14.16 10.41
N HIS A 544 -41.58 -12.94 10.74
CA HIS A 544 -41.78 -12.35 12.07
C HIS A 544 -42.86 -11.25 12.15
N ASP A 545 -43.49 -10.90 11.01
CA ASP A 545 -44.55 -9.88 10.94
C ASP A 545 -45.97 -10.46 10.74
N ASP A 546 -46.13 -11.79 10.76
CA ASP A 546 -47.41 -12.51 10.80
C ASP A 546 -47.59 -13.23 12.15
#